data_AF-B0EKQ2-F1
#
_entry.id   AF-B0EKQ2-F1
#
_cell.length_a   1.000
_cell.length_b   1.000
_cell.length_c   1.000
_cell.angle_alpha   90.00
_cell.angle_beta   90.00
_cell.angle_gamma   90.00
#
_symmetry.space_group_name_H-M   'P 1'
#
loop_
_entity.id
_entity.type
_entity.pdbx_description
1 polymer ?
#
loop_
_entity_poly.entity_id
_entity_poly.type
_entity_poly.pdbx_seq_one_letter_code
_entity_poly.pdbx_strand_id
1 'polypeptide(L)'
;MYDFYSQIKKLINSTRDLHLKFIVNENLYKLNAELVYFNYFIPFPIPIDKNKKMYLFPRNGVSEFPINEVKEIVDNQNIPVKTINREDPFNIICEFRKKYMGLECPHTQFTDSKSRITFGTFDSLPLSKERLNTPIGIMGKRRKCNI
;
A
#
# COMPACT_ATOMS: atom_id res chain seq x y z
N MET A 1 -15.03 14.48 -6.11
CA MET A 1 -14.49 14.81 -4.78
C MET A 1 -13.18 14.06 -4.50
N TYR A 2 -13.15 12.74 -4.63
CA TYR A 2 -11.94 11.92 -4.45
C TYR A 2 -10.74 12.32 -5.34
N ASP A 3 -10.94 12.46 -6.65
CA ASP A 3 -9.84 12.81 -7.55
C ASP A 3 -9.23 14.18 -7.23
N PHE A 4 -10.09 15.14 -6.83
CA PHE A 4 -9.65 16.45 -6.36
C PHE A 4 -8.79 16.33 -5.08
N TYR A 5 -9.26 15.57 -4.09
CA TYR A 5 -8.50 15.32 -2.85
C TYR A 5 -7.15 14.64 -3.12
N SER A 6 -7.11 13.63 -4.00
CA SER A 6 -5.87 12.96 -4.41
C SER A 6 -4.89 13.91 -5.09
N GLN A 7 -5.37 14.81 -5.96
CA GLN A 7 -4.54 15.81 -6.63
C GLN A 7 -3.95 16.81 -5.64
N ILE A 8 -4.75 17.34 -4.70
CA ILE A 8 -4.23 18.25 -3.66
C ILE A 8 -3.18 17.55 -2.81
N LYS A 9 -3.44 16.34 -2.30
CA LYS A 9 -2.46 15.59 -1.50
C LYS A 9 -1.16 15.31 -2.27
N LYS A 10 -1.24 14.98 -3.55
CA LYS A 10 -0.04 14.84 -4.40
C LYS A 10 0.75 16.14 -4.48
N LEU A 11 0.07 17.28 -4.65
CA LEU A 11 0.72 18.60 -4.66
C LEU A 11 1.42 18.87 -3.32
N ILE A 12 0.74 18.67 -2.19
CA ILE A 12 1.32 18.85 -0.86
C ILE A 12 2.52 17.92 -0.65
N ASN A 13 2.42 16.64 -0.98
CA ASN A 13 3.54 15.71 -0.85
C ASN A 13 4.71 16.08 -1.78
N SER A 14 4.43 16.70 -2.93
CA SER A 14 5.47 17.14 -3.88
C SER A 14 6.27 18.34 -3.38
N THR A 15 5.72 19.17 -2.49
CA THR A 15 6.49 20.25 -1.86
C THR A 15 7.60 19.70 -0.98
N ARG A 16 7.48 18.44 -0.55
CA ARG A 16 8.40 17.82 0.38
C ARG A 16 8.55 18.69 1.64
N ASP A 17 7.45 19.18 2.20
CA ASP A 17 7.46 19.98 3.43
C ASP A 17 6.64 19.27 4.51
N LEU A 18 7.28 18.93 5.63
CA LEU A 18 6.63 18.24 6.75
C LEU A 18 5.67 19.15 7.53
N HIS A 19 5.83 20.47 7.42
CA HIS A 19 4.94 21.45 8.06
C HIS A 19 3.66 21.68 7.26
N LEU A 20 3.65 21.29 5.99
CA LEU A 20 2.54 21.53 5.10
C LEU A 20 1.64 20.29 5.04
N LYS A 21 0.42 20.41 5.57
CA LYS A 21 -0.53 19.29 5.67
C LYS A 21 -1.92 19.73 5.22
N PHE A 22 -2.52 18.91 4.37
CA PHE A 22 -3.94 19.02 4.00
C PHE A 22 -4.70 17.85 4.62
N ILE A 23 -5.80 18.12 5.33
CA ILE A 23 -6.57 17.10 6.07
C ILE A 23 -8.06 17.33 5.81
N VAL A 24 -8.82 16.26 5.64
CA VAL A 24 -10.28 16.32 5.69
C VAL A 24 -10.71 16.37 7.16
N ASN A 25 -11.43 17.42 7.55
CA ASN A 25 -12.00 17.50 8.89
C ASN A 25 -13.31 16.70 8.96
N GLU A 26 -13.28 15.56 9.63
CA GLU A 26 -14.43 14.66 9.84
C GLU A 26 -15.55 15.29 10.67
N ASN A 27 -15.22 16.23 11.57
CA ASN A 27 -16.17 16.84 12.50
C ASN A 27 -17.02 17.94 11.87
N LEU A 28 -16.61 18.49 10.73
CA LEU A 28 -17.29 19.64 10.10
C LEU A 28 -18.33 19.23 9.04
N TYR A 29 -18.24 18.05 8.43
CA TYR A 29 -19.15 17.63 7.36
C TYR A 29 -19.41 16.11 7.37
N LYS A 30 -20.58 15.69 7.87
CA LYS A 30 -21.05 14.28 7.83
C LYS A 30 -20.99 13.64 6.44
N LEU A 31 -21.20 14.42 5.38
CA LEU A 31 -21.15 13.97 3.98
C LEU A 31 -19.74 13.63 3.48
N ASN A 32 -18.68 14.13 4.14
CA ASN A 32 -17.29 13.84 3.77
C ASN A 32 -16.67 12.73 4.62
N ALA A 33 -17.41 12.19 5.59
CA ALA A 33 -17.00 11.09 6.45
C ALA A 33 -16.60 9.84 5.65
N GLU A 34 -17.23 9.61 4.50
CA GLU A 34 -16.89 8.50 3.59
C GLU A 34 -15.42 8.51 3.15
N LEU A 35 -14.81 9.69 2.98
CA LEU A 35 -13.38 9.79 2.62
C LEU A 35 -12.45 9.39 3.78
N VAL A 36 -12.94 9.45 5.02
CA VAL A 36 -12.19 9.11 6.24
C VAL A 36 -12.32 7.61 6.54
N TYR A 37 -13.47 7.01 6.24
CA TYR A 37 -13.72 5.59 6.53
C TYR A 37 -13.37 4.62 5.40
N PHE A 38 -13.00 5.12 4.22
CA PHE A 38 -12.58 4.26 3.13
C PHE A 38 -11.14 3.78 3.31
N ASN A 39 -10.98 2.46 3.45
CA ASN A 39 -9.69 1.79 3.57
C ASN A 39 -9.41 0.94 2.34
N TYR A 40 -8.13 0.84 1.96
CA TYR A 40 -7.67 -0.19 1.03
C TYR A 40 -6.74 -1.15 1.76
N PHE A 41 -6.74 -2.40 1.30
CA PHE A 41 -5.78 -3.41 1.73
C PHE A 41 -5.51 -4.38 0.59
N ILE A 42 -4.35 -5.03 0.65
CA ILE A 42 -4.08 -6.25 -0.12
C ILE A 42 -4.09 -7.44 0.84
N PRO A 43 -4.43 -8.66 0.36
CA PRO A 43 -4.64 -9.83 1.21
C PRO A 43 -3.34 -10.44 1.77
N PHE A 44 -2.26 -9.67 1.82
CA PHE A 44 -0.95 -10.12 2.33
C PHE A 44 -0.08 -8.95 2.79
N PRO A 45 0.58 -9.04 3.97
CA PRO A 45 1.74 -8.22 4.28
C PRO A 45 2.98 -8.66 3.51
N ILE A 46 4.01 -7.81 3.53
CA ILE A 46 5.28 -7.99 2.83
C ILE A 46 6.44 -8.02 3.85
N PRO A 47 6.68 -9.13 4.56
CA PRO A 47 7.89 -9.31 5.38
C PRO A 47 9.15 -9.45 4.52
N ILE A 48 10.27 -8.92 5.04
CA ILE A 48 11.61 -9.02 4.44
C ILE A 48 12.53 -9.61 5.50
N ASP A 49 13.21 -10.70 5.17
CA ASP A 49 14.15 -11.36 6.11
C ASP A 49 15.52 -10.66 6.16
N LYS A 50 16.38 -11.12 7.08
CA LYS A 50 17.77 -10.64 7.20
C LYS A 50 18.64 -10.86 5.96
N ASN A 51 18.26 -11.78 5.08
CA ASN A 51 18.94 -12.08 3.82
C ASN A 51 18.36 -11.29 2.64
N LYS A 52 17.52 -10.28 2.90
CA LYS A 52 16.84 -9.46 1.90
C LYS A 52 15.97 -10.28 0.96
N LYS A 53 15.26 -11.28 1.50
CA LYS A 53 14.23 -12.03 0.78
C LYS A 53 12.85 -11.56 1.20
N MET A 54 12.01 -11.29 0.20
CA MET A 54 10.62 -10.90 0.39
C MET A 54 9.71 -12.13 0.39
N TYR A 55 8.76 -12.17 1.31
CA TYR A 55 7.74 -13.22 1.40
C TYR A 55 6.34 -12.59 1.44
N LEU A 56 5.31 -13.39 1.18
CA LEU A 56 3.91 -12.97 1.28
C LEU A 56 3.22 -13.87 2.30
N PHE A 57 2.75 -13.30 3.39
CA PHE A 57 1.97 -14.06 4.37
C PHE A 57 0.48 -13.85 4.12
N PRO A 58 -0.39 -14.84 4.38
CA PRO A 58 -1.82 -14.62 4.29
C PRO A 58 -2.27 -13.58 5.32
N ARG A 59 -3.20 -12.72 4.91
CA ARG A 59 -3.91 -11.80 5.81
C ARG A 59 -5.28 -12.39 6.13
N ASN A 60 -5.52 -12.68 7.40
CA ASN A 60 -6.75 -13.34 7.84
C ASN A 60 -7.83 -12.32 8.27
N GLY A 61 -7.49 -11.03 8.32
CA GLY A 61 -8.42 -9.95 8.61
C GLY A 61 -7.77 -8.55 8.57
N VAL A 62 -8.62 -7.54 8.60
CA VAL A 62 -8.27 -6.14 8.83
C VAL A 62 -9.16 -5.65 9.97
N SER A 63 -8.55 -5.33 11.11
CA SER A 63 -9.27 -4.97 12.33
C SER A 63 -10.29 -6.08 12.70
N GLU A 64 -11.58 -5.74 12.81
CA GLU A 64 -12.66 -6.67 13.16
C GLU A 64 -13.23 -7.43 11.95
N PHE A 65 -12.77 -7.12 10.74
CA PHE A 65 -13.30 -7.70 9.51
C PHE A 65 -12.47 -8.91 9.06
N PRO A 66 -13.04 -10.13 9.06
CA PRO A 66 -12.36 -11.31 8.54
C PRO A 66 -12.21 -11.20 7.02
N ILE A 67 -11.10 -11.72 6.51
CA ILE A 67 -10.82 -11.80 5.07
C ILE A 67 -10.55 -13.25 4.71
N ASN A 68 -11.14 -13.70 3.61
CA ASN A 68 -10.87 -15.04 3.08
C ASN A 68 -9.40 -15.15 2.66
N GLU A 69 -8.74 -16.20 3.12
CA GLU A 69 -7.37 -16.48 2.72
C GLU A 69 -7.31 -16.72 1.19
N VAL A 70 -6.33 -16.10 0.53
CA VAL A 70 -6.03 -16.37 -0.87
C VAL A 70 -5.14 -17.61 -0.92
N LYS A 71 -5.67 -18.73 -1.43
CA LYS A 71 -5.01 -20.04 -1.41
C LYS A 71 -3.60 -20.00 -1.98
N GLU A 72 -3.41 -19.28 -3.09
CA GLU A 72 -2.11 -19.13 -3.73
C GLU A 72 -1.05 -18.51 -2.79
N ILE A 73 -1.46 -17.61 -1.89
CA ILE A 73 -0.58 -16.99 -0.91
C ILE A 73 -0.24 -17.98 0.19
N VAL A 74 -1.25 -18.70 0.71
CA VAL A 74 -1.05 -19.72 1.75
C VAL A 74 -0.09 -20.80 1.26
N ASP A 75 -0.28 -21.30 0.04
CA ASP A 75 0.54 -22.33 -0.60
C ASP A 75 1.99 -21.86 -0.82
N ASN A 76 2.22 -20.55 -0.96
CA ASN A 76 3.53 -19.96 -1.25
C ASN A 76 4.13 -19.15 -0.09
N GLN A 77 3.54 -19.16 1.12
CA GLN A 77 3.93 -18.24 2.19
C GLN A 77 5.41 -18.35 2.62
N ASN A 78 5.99 -19.54 2.51
CA ASN A 78 7.40 -19.82 2.84
C ASN A 78 8.33 -19.75 1.62
N ILE A 79 7.82 -19.34 0.46
CA ILE A 79 8.57 -19.26 -0.80
C ILE A 79 8.92 -17.79 -1.04
N PRO A 80 10.21 -17.46 -1.23
CA PRO A 80 10.60 -16.09 -1.51
C PRO A 80 10.04 -15.64 -2.87
N VAL A 81 9.50 -14.44 -2.89
CA VAL A 81 9.00 -13.78 -4.10
C VAL A 81 10.17 -13.52 -5.04
N LYS A 82 10.04 -13.91 -6.30
CA LYS A 82 11.06 -13.69 -7.32
C LYS A 82 10.85 -12.38 -8.05
N THR A 83 9.60 -12.06 -8.40
CA THR A 83 9.25 -10.81 -9.07
C THR A 83 7.85 -10.36 -8.70
N ILE A 84 7.64 -9.06 -8.68
CA ILE A 84 6.31 -8.42 -8.64
C ILE A 84 6.20 -7.57 -9.91
N ASN A 85 5.11 -7.72 -10.66
CA ASN A 85 4.88 -7.09 -11.95
C ASN A 85 6.04 -7.29 -12.94
N ARG A 86 6.69 -8.47 -12.89
CA ARG A 86 7.88 -8.86 -13.69
C ARG A 86 9.15 -8.08 -13.35
N GLU A 87 9.12 -7.25 -12.32
CA GLU A 87 10.28 -6.50 -11.82
C GLU A 87 10.81 -7.08 -10.50
N ASP A 88 11.93 -6.53 -10.04
CA ASP A 88 12.46 -6.81 -8.71
C ASP A 88 11.37 -6.53 -7.65
N PRO A 89 11.16 -7.45 -6.68
CA PRO A 89 10.09 -7.31 -5.69
C PRO A 89 10.23 -6.06 -4.82
N PHE A 90 11.43 -5.50 -4.65
CA PHE A 90 11.63 -4.25 -3.89
C PHE A 90 11.23 -3.00 -4.68
N ASN A 91 11.13 -3.07 -6.02
CA ASN A 91 10.74 -1.92 -6.85
C ASN A 91 9.35 -1.40 -6.49
N ILE A 92 8.40 -2.27 -6.12
CA ILE A 92 7.07 -1.82 -5.68
C ILE A 92 7.16 -0.89 -4.45
N ILE A 93 8.11 -1.14 -3.54
CA ILE A 93 8.34 -0.31 -2.35
C ILE A 93 9.03 0.99 -2.75
N CYS A 94 10.07 0.91 -3.59
CA CYS A 94 10.83 2.06 -4.06
C CYS A 94 9.97 3.04 -4.87
N GLU A 95 9.16 2.56 -5.80
CA GLU A 95 8.30 3.41 -6.64
C GLU A 95 7.15 4.02 -5.83
N PHE A 96 6.57 3.26 -4.90
CA PHE A 96 5.57 3.80 -3.97
C PHE A 96 6.17 4.91 -3.11
N ARG A 97 7.36 4.66 -2.55
CA ARG A 97 8.12 5.64 -1.77
C ARG A 97 8.29 6.95 -2.53
N LYS A 98 8.83 6.89 -3.75
CA LYS A 98 9.09 8.09 -4.58
C LYS A 98 7.83 8.89 -4.87
N LYS A 99 6.70 8.21 -5.07
CA LYS A 99 5.46 8.83 -5.51
C LYS A 99 4.61 9.37 -4.37
N TYR A 100 4.68 8.75 -3.19
CA TYR A 100 3.70 8.98 -2.13
C TYR A 100 4.32 9.42 -0.79
N MET A 101 5.61 9.17 -0.56
CA MET A 101 6.25 9.51 0.71
C MET A 101 6.99 10.86 0.64
N GLY A 102 6.91 11.63 1.73
CA GLY A 102 7.56 12.94 1.89
C GLY A 102 8.99 12.85 2.47
N LEU A 103 9.46 13.92 3.13
CA LEU A 103 10.82 14.09 3.70
C LEU A 103 11.12 13.28 4.98
N GLU A 104 10.67 12.04 5.10
CA GLU A 104 11.15 11.23 6.22
C GLU A 104 12.59 10.73 5.97
N CYS A 105 13.32 10.23 6.96
CA CYS A 105 14.63 9.63 6.69
C CYS A 105 14.46 8.37 5.80
N PRO A 106 15.47 7.97 5.01
CA PRO A 106 15.33 6.85 4.07
C PRO A 106 14.81 5.54 4.69
N HIS A 107 15.18 5.29 5.95
CA HIS A 107 14.72 4.14 6.69
C HIS A 107 13.22 4.21 7.00
N THR A 108 12.75 5.32 7.58
CA THR A 108 11.31 5.51 7.87
C THR A 108 10.51 5.50 6.58
N GLN A 109 10.95 6.20 5.53
CA GLN A 109 10.27 6.19 4.24
C GLN A 109 10.09 4.76 3.69
N PHE A 110 11.11 3.90 3.83
CA PHE A 110 11.03 2.51 3.38
C PHE A 110 10.04 1.69 4.22
N THR A 111 10.15 1.80 5.55
CA THR A 111 9.27 1.09 6.51
C THR A 111 7.81 1.49 6.31
N ASP A 112 7.54 2.79 6.19
CA ASP A 112 6.21 3.32 5.97
C ASP A 112 5.66 2.95 4.59
N SER A 113 6.46 3.03 3.53
CA SER A 113 6.04 2.59 2.20
C SER A 113 5.62 1.13 2.21
N LYS A 114 6.43 0.26 2.82
CA LYS A 114 6.13 -1.16 2.94
C LYS A 114 4.81 -1.41 3.67
N SER A 115 4.54 -0.67 4.74
CA SER A 115 3.27 -0.75 5.47
C SER A 115 2.10 -0.22 4.62
N ARG A 116 2.22 0.99 4.08
CA ARG A 116 1.19 1.73 3.34
C ARG A 116 0.84 1.12 1.98
N ILE A 117 1.73 0.35 1.36
CA ILE A 117 1.38 -0.47 0.19
C ILE A 117 0.35 -1.54 0.57
N THR A 118 0.50 -2.12 1.76
CA THR A 118 -0.28 -3.28 2.17
C THR A 118 -1.63 -2.93 2.77
N PHE A 119 -1.74 -1.74 3.36
CA PHE A 119 -2.92 -1.23 4.03
C PHE A 119 -2.83 0.30 4.11
N GLY A 120 -3.94 1.00 3.89
CA GLY A 120 -3.99 2.43 4.10
C GLY A 120 -5.40 2.98 4.12
N THR A 121 -5.51 4.17 4.67
CA THR A 121 -6.74 4.95 4.77
C THR A 121 -6.71 6.06 3.72
N PHE A 122 -7.87 6.40 3.16
CA PHE A 122 -7.94 7.37 2.06
C PHE A 122 -7.66 8.81 2.51
N ASP A 123 -7.96 9.15 3.76
CA ASP A 123 -7.64 10.44 4.36
C ASP A 123 -6.11 10.67 4.42
N SER A 124 -5.35 9.62 4.77
CA SER A 124 -3.91 9.71 4.95
C SER A 124 -3.17 9.58 3.62
N LEU A 125 -3.62 8.68 2.75
CA LEU A 125 -3.00 8.44 1.45
C LEU A 125 -4.05 8.12 0.37
N PRO A 126 -4.62 9.14 -0.29
CA PRO A 126 -5.56 8.93 -1.38
C PRO A 126 -4.82 8.47 -2.63
N LEU A 127 -4.76 7.16 -2.82
CA LEU A 127 -4.29 6.55 -4.07
C LEU A 127 -5.13 7.06 -5.25
N SER A 128 -4.71 6.82 -6.50
CA SER A 128 -5.62 7.07 -7.63
C SER A 128 -6.53 5.87 -7.85
N LYS A 129 -7.70 6.10 -8.43
CA LYS A 129 -8.59 5.01 -8.88
C LYS A 129 -7.86 4.03 -9.81
N GLU A 130 -7.04 4.57 -10.70
CA GLU A 130 -6.15 3.79 -11.57
C GLU A 130 -5.23 2.85 -10.77
N ARG A 131 -4.58 3.35 -9.71
CA ARG A 131 -3.69 2.55 -8.86
C ARG A 131 -4.43 1.44 -8.12
N LEU A 132 -5.63 1.72 -7.60
CA LEU A 132 -6.45 0.73 -6.91
C LEU A 132 -6.93 -0.39 -7.83
N ASN A 133 -7.18 -0.07 -9.09
CA ASN A 133 -7.61 -1.03 -10.10
C ASN A 133 -6.43 -1.71 -10.83
N THR A 134 -5.18 -1.39 -10.48
CA THR A 134 -4.01 -1.99 -11.12
C THR A 134 -3.79 -3.39 -10.57
N PRO A 135 -3.89 -4.46 -11.39
CA PRO A 135 -3.64 -5.82 -10.93
C PRO A 135 -2.18 -6.02 -10.52
N ILE A 136 -1.93 -6.90 -9.56
CA ILE A 136 -0.59 -7.21 -9.06
C ILE A 136 -0.22 -8.63 -9.49
N GLY A 137 0.71 -8.74 -10.43
CA GLY A 137 1.26 -10.02 -10.87
C GLY A 137 2.43 -10.45 -9.99
N ILE A 138 2.36 -11.62 -9.37
CA ILE A 138 3.41 -12.11 -8.47
C ILE A 138 3.93 -13.44 -9.01
N MET A 139 5.25 -13.61 -9.01
CA MET A 139 5.86 -14.91 -9.34
C MET A 139 6.73 -15.42 -8.20
N GLY A 140 6.37 -16.60 -7.68
CA GLY A 140 7.19 -17.41 -6.79
C GLY A 140 7.93 -18.52 -7.53
N LYS A 141 8.57 -19.42 -6.78
CA LYS A 141 9.28 -20.59 -7.34
C LYS A 141 8.33 -21.66 -7.93
N ARG A 142 7.03 -21.65 -7.60
CA ARG A 142 6.01 -22.54 -8.17
C ARG A 142 4.74 -21.75 -8.54
N ARG A 143 4.61 -21.44 -9.84
CA ARG A 143 3.47 -20.80 -10.54
C ARG A 143 3.25 -19.28 -10.28
N LYS A 144 2.69 -18.63 -11.31
CA LYS A 144 2.22 -17.23 -11.31
C LYS A 144 1.00 -17.11 -10.41
N CYS A 145 1.00 -16.12 -9.52
CA CYS A 145 -0.18 -15.66 -8.80
C CYS A 145 -0.63 -14.36 -9.47
N ASN A 146 -1.85 -14.31 -9.98
CA ASN A 146 -2.46 -13.06 -10.42
C ASN A 146 -3.48 -12.67 -9.35
N ILE A 147 -3.31 -11.50 -8.72
CA ILE A 147 -4.21 -10.97 -7.70
C ILE A 147 -4.72 -9.62 -8.17
#